data_AF-A0ABD7ERI3-F1
#
_entry.id   AF-A0ABD7ERI3-F1
#
_cell.length_a   1.000
_cell.length_b   1.000
_cell.length_c   1.000
_cell.angle_alpha   90.00
_cell.angle_beta   90.00
_cell.angle_gamma   90.00
#
_symmetry.space_group_name_H-M   'P 1'
#
loop_
_entity.id
_entity.type
_entity.pdbx_description
1 polymer ?
#
loop_
_entity_poly.entity_id
_entity_poly.type
_entity_poly.pdbx_seq_one_letter_code
_entity_poly.pdbx_strand_id
1 'polypeptide(L)'
;MKKIVALAVGAALVGGGLAACWYTGNSFDRMKLEQFEKVKKETGLELQWVASNSSLFSREGVVKLVIPPKDLAMLDSGLEGGQPLELDFVVKSQILPLYIKSNILLDTKQGSLAPVFSALGMEQWQLGVESVSSLWTRGNSSRFWADEFKIKQGLDEFHFLPLTGDFHGDLNGSGHVTMTWQGMTVHEEQSKMDLVLAQMKGSADLAEISGVWLSPQSEMSLSALTVQLPDSVKFSLQDMTTETLLKGDDAQTLSSSYRMKMAKLNLENETDALAVTDSNLELHLNGLDLEGYQGLQAASGKGVEDTAIQQALDKILARGAGFALTDLSAKFNGETVAMKGDVKLASTSLDKLFNSEEGMQALSGQLHASLSDKLGKVVPQLAPMLEQLTAMGYLKADQQKLNAELKLDKGVMTVNDLPL
;
A
#
# COMPACT_ATOMS: atom_id res chain seq x y z
N MET A 1 -37.95 34.92 -40.15
CA MET A 1 -37.25 33.61 -40.17
C MET A 1 -36.07 33.53 -39.20
N LYS A 2 -35.01 34.36 -39.31
CA LYS A 2 -33.83 34.30 -38.41
C LYS A 2 -34.15 34.31 -36.90
N LYS A 3 -35.11 35.14 -36.45
CA LYS A 3 -35.54 35.21 -35.03
C LYS A 3 -36.26 33.93 -34.55
N ILE A 4 -37.04 33.27 -35.41
CA ILE A 4 -37.80 32.05 -35.06
C ILE A 4 -36.86 30.84 -35.05
N VAL A 5 -35.91 30.76 -35.98
CA VAL A 5 -34.85 29.74 -35.97
C VAL A 5 -33.95 29.93 -34.75
N ALA A 6 -33.57 31.16 -34.39
CA ALA A 6 -32.80 31.42 -33.17
C ALA A 6 -33.58 31.06 -31.89
N LEU A 7 -34.90 31.29 -31.84
CA LEU A 7 -35.76 30.90 -30.72
C LEU A 7 -35.94 29.38 -30.64
N ALA A 8 -36.10 28.69 -31.76
CA ALA A 8 -36.23 27.23 -31.83
C ALA A 8 -34.91 26.52 -31.49
N VAL A 9 -33.78 27.03 -31.99
CA VAL A 9 -32.44 26.55 -31.61
C VAL A 9 -32.17 26.85 -30.14
N GLY A 10 -32.55 28.04 -29.65
CA GLY A 10 -32.46 28.38 -28.23
C GLY A 10 -33.29 27.46 -27.34
N ALA A 11 -34.55 27.18 -27.71
CA ALA A 11 -35.42 26.27 -26.98
C ALA A 11 -34.93 24.81 -27.03
N ALA A 12 -34.39 24.36 -28.17
CA ALA A 12 -33.81 23.02 -28.31
C ALA A 12 -32.51 22.86 -27.50
N LEU A 13 -31.66 23.89 -27.44
CA LEU A 13 -30.44 23.90 -26.63
C LEU A 13 -30.76 23.93 -25.12
N VAL A 14 -31.74 24.75 -24.71
CA VAL A 14 -32.21 24.78 -23.32
C VAL A 14 -32.88 23.46 -22.94
N GLY A 15 -33.77 22.94 -23.78
CA GLY A 15 -34.43 21.65 -23.55
C GLY A 15 -33.45 20.48 -23.52
N GLY A 16 -32.50 20.44 -24.45
CA GLY A 16 -31.44 19.44 -24.48
C GLY A 16 -30.50 19.52 -23.27
N GLY A 17 -30.15 20.73 -22.82
CA GLY A 17 -29.36 20.95 -21.62
C GLY A 17 -30.07 20.48 -20.34
N LEU A 18 -31.35 20.79 -20.19
CA LEU A 18 -32.15 20.35 -19.04
C LEU A 18 -32.36 18.82 -19.02
N ALA A 19 -32.61 18.21 -20.19
CA ALA A 19 -32.70 16.76 -20.32
C ALA A 19 -31.37 16.07 -19.99
N ALA A 20 -30.24 16.65 -20.42
CA ALA A 20 -28.91 16.16 -20.08
C ALA A 20 -28.62 16.30 -18.58
N CYS A 21 -29.01 17.40 -17.93
CA CYS A 21 -28.92 17.53 -16.46
C CYS A 21 -29.77 16.48 -15.74
N TRP A 22 -31.00 16.25 -16.20
CA TRP A 22 -31.87 15.22 -15.62
C TRP A 22 -31.24 13.82 -15.74
N TYR A 23 -30.77 13.46 -16.93
CA TYR A 23 -30.05 12.20 -17.17
C TYR A 23 -28.80 12.06 -16.28
N THR A 24 -28.05 13.16 -16.11
CA THR A 24 -26.84 13.20 -15.29
C THR A 24 -27.16 13.01 -13.81
N GLY A 25 -28.21 13.69 -13.32
CA GLY A 25 -28.69 13.52 -11.95
C GLY A 25 -29.16 12.09 -11.65
N ASN A 26 -29.92 11.48 -12.57
CA ASN A 26 -30.35 10.08 -12.43
C ASN A 26 -29.16 9.11 -12.46
N SER A 27 -28.15 9.38 -13.31
CA SER A 27 -26.92 8.59 -13.36
C SER A 27 -26.14 8.71 -12.06
N PHE A 28 -26.05 9.90 -11.45
CA PHE A 28 -25.47 10.08 -10.12
C PHE A 28 -26.19 9.23 -9.06
N ASP A 29 -27.52 9.31 -9.02
CA ASP A 29 -28.32 8.59 -8.04
C ASP A 29 -28.14 7.06 -8.16
N ARG A 30 -28.04 6.55 -9.39
CA ARG A 30 -27.73 5.13 -9.66
C ARG A 30 -26.31 4.76 -9.26
N MET A 31 -25.30 5.50 -9.72
CA MET A 31 -23.89 5.22 -9.41
C MET A 31 -23.65 5.23 -7.90
N LYS A 32 -24.25 6.17 -7.17
CA LYS A 32 -24.17 6.21 -5.70
C LYS A 32 -24.66 4.91 -5.05
N LEU A 33 -25.82 4.41 -5.46
CA LEU A 33 -26.38 3.16 -4.93
C LEU A 33 -25.48 1.96 -5.28
N GLU A 34 -25.05 1.86 -6.53
CA GLU A 34 -24.13 0.81 -7.00
C GLU A 34 -22.83 0.80 -6.18
N GLN A 35 -22.23 1.97 -5.91
CA GLN A 35 -21.01 2.08 -5.11
C GLN A 35 -21.25 1.73 -3.63
N PHE A 36 -22.40 2.10 -3.05
CA PHE A 36 -22.71 1.75 -1.66
C PHE A 36 -22.89 0.24 -1.50
N GLU A 37 -23.56 -0.40 -2.46
CA GLU A 37 -23.69 -1.86 -2.49
C GLU A 37 -22.33 -2.54 -2.69
N LYS A 38 -21.47 -1.99 -3.57
CA LYS A 38 -20.10 -2.49 -3.78
C LYS A 38 -19.29 -2.43 -2.49
N VAL A 39 -19.25 -1.27 -1.82
CA VAL A 39 -18.55 -1.11 -0.52
C VAL A 39 -19.08 -2.10 0.51
N LYS A 40 -20.41 -2.21 0.68
CA LYS A 40 -20.99 -3.15 1.63
C LYS A 40 -20.59 -4.60 1.34
N LYS A 41 -20.58 -5.00 0.07
CA LYS A 41 -20.25 -6.36 -0.34
C LYS A 41 -18.75 -6.67 -0.18
N GLU A 42 -17.88 -5.71 -0.49
CA GLU A 42 -16.43 -5.91 -0.54
C GLU A 42 -15.76 -5.70 0.83
N THR A 43 -16.18 -4.70 1.61
CA THR A 43 -15.54 -4.34 2.88
C THR A 43 -16.40 -4.64 4.10
N GLY A 44 -17.70 -4.89 3.91
CA GLY A 44 -18.65 -5.04 5.01
C GLY A 44 -19.08 -3.72 5.66
N LEU A 45 -18.52 -2.59 5.24
CA LEU A 45 -18.84 -1.26 5.76
C LEU A 45 -20.20 -0.79 5.26
N GLU A 46 -20.95 -0.11 6.12
CA GLU A 46 -22.25 0.44 5.75
C GLU A 46 -22.16 1.94 5.46
N LEU A 47 -22.60 2.31 4.25
CA LEU A 47 -22.75 3.70 3.82
C LEU A 47 -24.24 4.05 3.75
N GLN A 48 -24.62 5.17 4.37
CA GLN A 48 -25.99 5.67 4.34
C GLN A 48 -26.03 7.09 3.77
N TRP A 49 -27.02 7.38 2.93
CA TRP A 49 -27.21 8.71 2.35
C TRP A 49 -28.39 9.41 3.02
N VAL A 50 -28.12 10.54 3.67
CA VAL A 50 -29.14 11.44 4.21
C VAL A 50 -29.22 12.67 3.32
N ALA A 51 -30.25 12.72 2.46
CA ALA A 51 -30.45 13.85 1.55
C ALA A 51 -30.75 15.12 2.34
N SER A 52 -30.09 16.23 1.99
CA SER A 52 -30.38 17.56 2.54
C SER A 52 -31.13 18.42 1.53
N ASN A 53 -30.61 18.49 0.30
CA ASN A 53 -31.19 19.24 -0.81
C ASN A 53 -30.98 18.49 -2.13
N SER A 54 -31.99 18.47 -3.00
CA SER A 54 -31.91 17.81 -4.29
C SER A 54 -32.73 18.58 -5.33
N SER A 55 -32.08 18.97 -6.42
CA SER A 55 -32.68 19.75 -7.50
C SER A 55 -32.22 19.23 -8.86
N LEU A 56 -32.69 19.80 -9.97
CA LEU A 56 -32.17 19.41 -11.30
C LEU A 56 -30.65 19.65 -11.44
N PHE A 57 -30.09 20.60 -10.70
CA PHE A 57 -28.71 21.07 -10.82
C PHE A 57 -27.84 20.74 -9.61
N SER A 58 -28.41 20.11 -8.58
CA SER A 58 -27.67 19.78 -7.36
C SER A 58 -28.14 18.47 -6.72
N ARG A 59 -27.18 17.81 -6.07
CA ARG A 59 -27.40 16.71 -5.14
C ARG A 59 -26.55 16.99 -3.90
N GLU A 60 -27.21 17.27 -2.79
CA GLU A 60 -26.56 17.58 -1.51
C GLU A 60 -27.10 16.66 -0.43
N GLY A 61 -26.22 16.27 0.48
CA GLY A 61 -26.56 15.39 1.57
C GLY A 61 -25.36 15.04 2.42
N VAL A 62 -25.58 14.11 3.35
CA VAL A 62 -24.55 13.55 4.22
C VAL A 62 -24.41 12.08 3.90
N VAL A 63 -23.18 11.64 3.63
CA VAL A 63 -22.82 10.22 3.60
C VAL A 63 -22.37 9.84 5.01
N LYS A 64 -23.09 8.94 5.66
CA LYS A 64 -22.70 8.38 6.95
C LYS A 64 -21.97 7.07 6.72
N LEU A 65 -20.75 6.98 7.22
CA LEU A 65 -19.96 5.76 7.27
C LEU A 65 -20.06 5.19 8.68
N VAL A 66 -20.58 3.97 8.78
CA VAL A 66 -20.69 3.23 10.05
C VAL A 66 -19.69 2.08 10.04
N ILE A 67 -18.72 2.16 10.94
CA ILE A 67 -17.71 1.12 11.14
C ILE A 67 -18.09 0.32 12.39
N PRO A 68 -18.46 -0.96 12.25
CA PRO A 68 -18.93 -1.76 13.38
C PRO A 68 -17.77 -2.17 14.31
N PRO A 69 -18.05 -2.45 15.59
CA PRO A 69 -17.04 -2.78 16.60
C PRO A 69 -16.14 -3.96 16.23
N LYS A 70 -16.69 -4.98 15.56
CA LYS A 70 -15.94 -6.14 15.06
C LYS A 70 -14.81 -5.76 14.09
N ASP A 71 -14.99 -4.69 13.29
CA ASP A 71 -13.99 -4.26 12.31
C ASP A 71 -12.97 -3.34 13.00
N LEU A 72 -13.39 -2.57 14.02
CA LEU A 72 -12.48 -1.83 14.90
C LEU A 72 -11.60 -2.75 15.75
N ALA A 73 -12.11 -3.92 16.14
CA ALA A 73 -11.39 -4.93 16.91
C ALA A 73 -10.14 -5.47 16.17
N MET A 74 -10.13 -5.39 14.83
CA MET A 74 -8.96 -5.75 14.02
C MET A 74 -7.78 -4.78 14.24
N LEU A 75 -8.07 -3.53 14.63
CA LEU A 75 -7.07 -2.52 14.94
C LEU A 75 -6.63 -2.62 16.40
N ASP A 76 -7.59 -2.81 17.31
CA ASP A 76 -7.35 -3.02 18.72
C ASP A 76 -8.45 -3.90 19.32
N SER A 77 -8.07 -5.07 19.83
CA SER A 77 -8.98 -6.02 20.50
C SER A 77 -9.79 -5.40 21.65
N GLY A 78 -9.32 -4.31 22.27
CA GLY A 78 -10.06 -3.56 23.28
C GLY A 78 -11.33 -2.87 22.77
N LEU A 79 -11.49 -2.75 21.44
CA LEU A 79 -12.62 -2.06 20.79
C LEU A 79 -13.77 -3.01 20.40
N GLU A 80 -13.61 -4.32 20.56
CA GLU A 80 -14.59 -5.34 20.13
C GLU A 80 -15.96 -5.21 20.81
N GLY A 81 -16.00 -4.70 22.05
CA GLY A 81 -17.22 -4.42 22.82
C GLY A 81 -17.71 -2.97 22.75
N GLY A 82 -17.11 -2.14 21.90
CA GLY A 82 -17.40 -0.70 21.81
C GLY A 82 -18.70 -0.35 21.08
N GLN A 83 -19.01 0.95 21.01
CA GLN A 83 -20.04 1.44 20.10
C GLN A 83 -19.49 1.56 18.67
N PRO A 84 -20.33 1.45 17.63
CA PRO A 84 -19.91 1.72 16.26
C PRO A 84 -19.31 3.12 16.12
N LEU A 85 -18.30 3.22 15.27
CA LEU A 85 -17.71 4.50 14.89
C LEU A 85 -18.50 5.07 13.71
N GLU A 86 -19.14 6.22 13.92
CA GLU A 86 -19.90 6.92 12.88
C GLU A 86 -19.13 8.17 12.42
N LEU A 87 -18.88 8.25 11.11
CA LEU A 87 -18.27 9.40 10.45
C LEU A 87 -19.25 9.98 9.43
N ASP A 88 -19.51 11.28 9.53
CA ASP A 88 -20.42 12.00 8.64
C ASP A 88 -19.61 12.80 7.62
N PHE A 89 -19.91 12.61 6.33
CA PHE A 89 -19.30 13.36 5.23
C PHE A 89 -20.34 14.23 4.54
N VAL A 90 -20.15 15.55 4.55
CA VAL A 90 -21.00 16.49 3.83
C VAL A 90 -20.65 16.44 2.35
N VAL A 91 -21.63 16.12 1.51
CA VAL A 91 -21.49 16.04 0.06
C VAL A 91 -22.27 17.17 -0.60
N LYS A 92 -21.58 17.93 -1.44
CA LYS A 92 -22.18 18.93 -2.33
C LYS A 92 -21.82 18.59 -3.76
N SER A 93 -22.81 18.20 -4.55
CA SER A 93 -22.62 17.87 -5.96
C SER A 93 -23.41 18.81 -6.86
N GLN A 94 -22.73 19.39 -7.84
CA GLN A 94 -23.30 20.17 -8.92
C GLN A 94 -23.54 19.26 -10.14
N ILE A 95 -24.76 19.27 -10.65
CA ILE A 95 -25.19 18.52 -11.82
C ILE A 95 -25.20 19.45 -13.02
N LEU A 96 -24.33 19.17 -13.98
CA LEU A 96 -24.21 19.86 -15.26
C LEU A 96 -24.57 18.88 -16.40
N PRO A 97 -24.84 19.35 -17.63
CA PRO A 97 -25.09 18.47 -18.76
C PRO A 97 -23.93 17.50 -18.99
N LEU A 98 -24.12 16.22 -18.67
CA LEU A 98 -23.13 15.13 -18.78
C LEU A 98 -21.90 15.26 -17.87
N TYR A 99 -21.90 16.18 -16.90
CA TYR A 99 -20.81 16.36 -15.94
C TYR A 99 -21.33 16.46 -14.52
N ILE A 100 -20.59 15.88 -13.58
CA ILE A 100 -20.86 15.98 -12.15
C ILE A 100 -19.62 16.57 -11.50
N LYS A 101 -19.78 17.62 -10.71
CA LYS A 101 -18.72 18.13 -9.83
C LYS A 101 -19.13 17.86 -8.40
N SER A 102 -18.30 17.21 -7.61
CA SER A 102 -18.60 16.88 -6.23
C SER A 102 -17.51 17.42 -5.31
N ASN A 103 -17.92 17.92 -4.14
CA ASN A 103 -17.04 18.24 -3.03
C ASN A 103 -17.59 17.49 -1.80
N ILE A 104 -16.73 16.70 -1.18
CA ILE A 104 -17.02 15.83 -0.04
C ILE A 104 -16.07 16.23 1.09
N LEU A 105 -16.60 16.56 2.26
CA LEU A 105 -15.81 16.96 3.43
C LEU A 105 -16.25 16.16 4.66
N LEU A 106 -15.30 15.72 5.47
CA LEU A 106 -15.61 15.20 6.81
C LEU A 106 -16.24 16.29 7.67
N ASP A 107 -17.37 15.99 8.31
CA ASP A 107 -18.00 16.86 9.31
C ASP A 107 -17.40 16.59 10.69
N THR A 108 -16.43 17.42 11.11
CA THR A 108 -15.79 17.32 12.43
C THR A 108 -16.70 17.68 13.60
N LYS A 109 -17.93 18.16 13.33
CA LYS A 109 -18.90 18.55 14.36
C LYS A 109 -20.01 17.51 14.56
N GLN A 110 -20.05 16.46 13.74
CA GLN A 110 -21.03 15.38 13.83
C GLN A 110 -20.35 13.99 13.88
N GLY A 111 -21.15 12.97 14.18
CA GLY A 111 -20.66 11.58 14.34
C GLY A 111 -19.99 11.32 15.69
N SER A 112 -19.47 10.09 15.85
CA SER A 112 -18.94 9.61 17.13
C SER A 112 -17.65 10.31 17.56
N LEU A 113 -16.89 10.88 16.62
CA LEU A 113 -15.63 11.60 16.90
C LEU A 113 -15.80 13.10 17.14
N ALA A 114 -16.99 13.67 16.99
CA ALA A 114 -17.20 15.10 17.20
C ALA A 114 -16.73 15.61 18.59
N PRO A 115 -16.98 14.91 19.71
CA PRO A 115 -16.46 15.33 21.02
C PRO A 115 -14.93 15.31 21.07
N VAL A 116 -14.30 14.36 20.38
CA VAL A 116 -12.84 14.24 20.30
C VAL A 116 -12.27 15.40 19.49
N PHE A 117 -12.81 15.69 18.31
CA PHE A 117 -12.39 16.83 17.51
C PHE A 117 -12.56 18.16 18.26
N SER A 118 -13.67 18.35 18.97
CA SER A 118 -13.89 19.56 19.78
C SER A 118 -12.90 19.66 20.94
N ALA A 119 -12.66 18.57 21.68
CA ALA A 119 -11.70 18.54 22.77
C ALA A 119 -10.26 18.82 22.32
N LEU A 120 -9.92 18.43 21.09
CA LEU A 120 -8.61 18.66 20.47
C LEU A 120 -8.52 19.99 19.69
N GLY A 121 -9.59 20.79 19.64
CA GLY A 121 -9.61 22.05 18.90
C GLY A 121 -9.57 21.90 17.37
N MET A 122 -9.99 20.73 16.85
CA MET A 122 -9.89 20.34 15.43
C MET A 122 -11.19 20.60 14.65
N GLU A 123 -12.08 21.47 15.13
CA GLU A 123 -13.38 21.74 14.48
C GLU A 123 -13.27 22.42 13.10
N GLN A 124 -12.10 22.97 12.77
CA GLN A 124 -11.82 23.59 11.46
C GLN A 124 -10.93 22.71 10.57
N TRP A 125 -10.47 21.57 11.08
CA TRP A 125 -9.66 20.64 10.31
C TRP A 125 -10.49 20.06 9.16
N GLN A 126 -9.89 19.95 7.98
CA GLN A 126 -10.58 19.45 6.80
C GLN A 126 -9.88 18.19 6.28
N LEU A 127 -10.70 17.16 6.07
CA LEU A 127 -10.41 16.01 5.25
C LEU A 127 -11.43 16.02 4.12
N GLY A 128 -10.96 16.05 2.88
CA GLY A 128 -11.82 16.33 1.74
C GLY A 128 -11.45 15.64 0.45
N VAL A 129 -12.44 15.54 -0.43
CA VAL A 129 -12.31 15.08 -1.81
C VAL A 129 -13.12 15.99 -2.72
N GLU A 130 -12.50 16.49 -3.78
CA GLU A 130 -13.16 17.14 -4.89
C GLU A 130 -13.05 16.27 -6.13
N SER A 131 -14.11 16.16 -6.90
CA SER A 131 -14.11 15.35 -8.11
C SER A 131 -14.90 15.96 -9.24
N VAL A 132 -14.48 15.64 -10.47
CA VAL A 132 -15.16 15.96 -11.71
C VAL A 132 -15.31 14.69 -12.52
N SER A 133 -16.56 14.28 -12.73
CA SER A 133 -16.94 13.10 -13.48
C SER A 133 -17.62 13.49 -14.78
N SER A 134 -17.23 12.85 -15.88
CA SER A 134 -17.77 13.06 -17.23
C SER A 134 -18.50 11.81 -17.68
N LEU A 135 -19.82 11.89 -17.86
CA LEU A 135 -20.62 10.78 -18.41
C LEU A 135 -20.39 10.60 -19.92
N TRP A 136 -19.88 11.63 -20.60
CA TRP A 136 -19.56 11.58 -22.01
C TRP A 136 -18.30 10.76 -22.30
N THR A 137 -17.21 11.07 -21.59
CA THR A 137 -15.92 10.38 -21.75
C THR A 137 -15.77 9.19 -20.80
N ARG A 138 -16.70 9.02 -19.85
CA ARG A 138 -16.59 8.09 -18.71
C ARG A 138 -15.34 8.33 -17.86
N GLY A 139 -14.82 9.56 -17.84
CA GLY A 139 -13.64 9.93 -17.06
C GLY A 139 -13.99 10.48 -15.68
N ASN A 140 -13.09 10.31 -14.73
CA ASN A 140 -13.09 10.95 -13.42
C ASN A 140 -11.71 11.57 -13.15
N SER A 141 -11.71 12.79 -12.62
CA SER A 141 -10.54 13.42 -12.03
C SER A 141 -10.91 13.85 -10.63
N SER A 142 -10.11 13.47 -9.64
CA SER A 142 -10.36 13.76 -8.24
C SER A 142 -9.10 14.26 -7.56
N ARG A 143 -9.26 15.17 -6.61
CA ARG A 143 -8.24 15.63 -5.69
C ARG A 143 -8.70 15.34 -4.27
N PHE A 144 -7.83 14.79 -3.45
CA PHE A 144 -8.09 14.57 -2.03
C PHE A 144 -7.03 15.25 -1.18
N TRP A 145 -7.40 15.64 0.03
CA TRP A 145 -6.49 16.29 0.96
C TRP A 145 -6.89 16.08 2.41
N ALA A 146 -5.90 16.21 3.29
CA ALA A 146 -6.09 16.39 4.72
C ALA A 146 -5.20 17.55 5.17
N ASP A 147 -5.79 18.52 5.87
CA ASP A 147 -5.08 19.70 6.34
C ASP A 147 -4.12 19.36 7.49
N GLU A 148 -3.20 20.26 7.78
CA GLU A 148 -2.36 20.14 8.97
C GLU A 148 -3.20 20.25 10.25
N PHE A 149 -2.78 19.55 11.29
CA PHE A 149 -3.29 19.77 12.63
C PHE A 149 -2.24 19.46 13.68
N LYS A 150 -2.32 20.20 14.78
CA LYS A 150 -1.39 20.06 15.90
C LYS A 150 -2.17 19.89 17.18
N ILE A 151 -1.88 18.79 17.87
CA ILE A 151 -2.43 18.47 19.18
C ILE A 151 -1.32 18.72 20.21
N LYS A 152 -1.65 19.44 21.28
CA LYS A 152 -0.75 19.66 22.40
C LYS A 152 -1.44 19.30 23.71
N GLN A 153 -0.86 18.37 24.45
CA GLN A 153 -1.34 17.95 25.77
C GLN A 153 -0.20 18.10 26.79
N GLY A 154 -0.18 19.23 27.50
CA GLY A 154 0.93 19.56 28.39
C GLY A 154 2.23 19.81 27.61
N LEU A 155 3.21 18.94 27.80
CA LEU A 155 4.49 18.96 27.08
C LEU A 155 4.47 18.06 25.84
N ASP A 156 3.54 17.11 25.75
CA ASP A 156 3.43 16.22 24.60
C ASP A 156 2.83 16.97 23.39
N GLU A 157 3.39 16.71 22.22
CA GLU A 157 3.02 17.36 20.97
C GLU A 157 2.91 16.35 19.83
N PHE A 158 1.80 16.38 19.11
CA PHE A 158 1.61 15.66 17.86
C PHE A 158 1.31 16.67 16.76
N HIS A 159 2.01 16.57 15.63
CA HIS A 159 1.80 17.44 14.47
C HIS A 159 1.67 16.58 13.22
N PHE A 160 0.50 16.63 12.60
CA PHE A 160 0.27 16.06 11.28
C PHE A 160 0.43 17.16 10.24
N LEU A 161 1.32 16.93 9.26
CA LEU A 161 1.52 17.86 8.16
C LEU A 161 0.59 17.51 6.98
N PRO A 162 0.32 18.46 6.06
CA PRO A 162 -0.69 18.28 5.04
C PRO A 162 -0.46 17.04 4.16
N LEU A 163 -1.55 16.39 3.80
CA LEU A 163 -1.62 15.32 2.82
C LEU A 163 -2.42 15.81 1.61
N THR A 164 -1.95 15.50 0.42
CA THR A 164 -2.63 15.80 -0.84
C THR A 164 -2.46 14.66 -1.82
N GLY A 165 -3.40 14.48 -2.72
CA GLY A 165 -3.24 13.57 -3.82
C GLY A 165 -4.29 13.79 -4.90
N ASP A 166 -4.04 13.17 -6.04
CA ASP A 166 -4.85 13.29 -7.23
C ASP A 166 -5.09 11.92 -7.84
N PHE A 167 -6.29 11.69 -8.35
CA PHE A 167 -6.67 10.51 -9.11
C PHE A 167 -7.18 10.95 -10.48
N HIS A 168 -6.72 10.25 -11.53
CA HIS A 168 -7.18 10.45 -12.90
C HIS A 168 -7.49 9.09 -13.52
N GLY A 169 -8.74 8.86 -13.85
CA GLY A 169 -9.17 7.54 -14.32
C GLY A 169 -10.53 7.55 -15.00
N ASP A 170 -11.12 6.37 -15.09
CA ASP A 170 -12.48 6.16 -15.55
C ASP A 170 -13.48 6.05 -14.39
N LEU A 171 -14.77 6.04 -14.71
CA LEU A 171 -15.84 5.88 -13.72
C LEU A 171 -15.95 4.46 -13.16
N ASN A 172 -15.21 3.49 -13.71
CA ASN A 172 -15.11 2.15 -13.14
C ASN A 172 -14.01 2.10 -12.05
N GLY A 173 -13.17 3.14 -11.97
CA GLY A 173 -12.11 3.34 -10.97
C GLY A 173 -10.70 3.00 -11.48
N SER A 174 -10.56 2.58 -12.73
CA SER A 174 -9.24 2.31 -13.31
C SER A 174 -8.57 3.64 -13.64
N GLY A 175 -7.33 3.84 -13.23
CA GLY A 175 -6.66 5.13 -13.38
C GLY A 175 -5.32 5.21 -12.68
N HIS A 176 -4.79 6.42 -12.61
CA HIS A 176 -3.53 6.73 -11.96
C HIS A 176 -3.80 7.57 -10.70
N VAL A 177 -3.27 7.15 -9.57
CA VAL A 177 -3.30 7.90 -8.31
C VAL A 177 -1.90 8.39 -7.96
N THR A 178 -1.82 9.62 -7.46
CA THR A 178 -0.62 10.20 -6.86
C THR A 178 -0.95 10.71 -5.47
N MET A 179 0.00 10.61 -4.55
CA MET A 179 -0.14 11.08 -3.18
C MET A 179 1.17 11.72 -2.72
N THR A 180 1.07 12.83 -1.99
CA THR A 180 2.16 13.43 -1.23
C THR A 180 1.67 13.75 0.16
N TRP A 181 2.31 13.16 1.17
CA TRP A 181 2.13 13.51 2.57
C TRP A 181 3.41 14.19 3.06
N GLN A 182 3.27 15.38 3.64
CA GLN A 182 4.43 16.15 4.11
C GLN A 182 5.09 15.55 5.35
N GLY A 183 4.38 14.69 6.09
CA GLY A 183 4.92 13.93 7.21
C GLY A 183 4.20 14.19 8.53
N MET A 184 4.85 13.80 9.63
CA MET A 184 4.36 14.05 10.99
C MET A 184 5.51 14.14 11.98
N THR A 185 5.25 14.80 13.10
CA THR A 185 6.13 14.78 14.26
C THR A 185 5.36 14.37 15.52
N VAL A 186 6.00 13.57 16.36
CA VAL A 186 5.52 13.20 17.68
C VAL A 186 6.60 13.51 18.69
N HIS A 187 6.24 14.21 19.75
CA HIS A 187 7.09 14.48 20.89
C HIS A 187 6.33 14.05 22.14
N GLU A 188 6.90 13.13 22.89
CA GLU A 188 6.37 12.67 24.17
C GLU A 188 7.41 12.92 25.26
N GLU A 189 7.08 13.77 26.22
CA GLU A 189 7.99 14.18 27.28
C GLU A 189 8.21 13.05 28.30
N GLN A 190 7.15 12.33 28.66
CA GLN A 190 7.23 11.27 29.69
C GLN A 190 8.09 10.10 29.24
N SER A 191 7.92 9.68 27.98
CA SER A 191 8.70 8.61 27.37
C SER A 191 10.02 9.11 26.78
N LYS A 192 10.25 10.43 26.71
CA LYS A 192 11.38 11.07 26.01
C LYS A 192 11.52 10.59 24.56
N MET A 193 10.38 10.38 23.91
CA MET A 193 10.33 9.91 22.53
C MET A 193 10.17 11.10 21.59
N ASP A 194 11.02 11.18 20.58
CA ASP A 194 10.84 12.07 19.43
C ASP A 194 10.74 11.23 18.16
N LEU A 195 9.67 11.40 17.40
CA LEU A 195 9.50 10.81 16.08
C LEU A 195 9.32 11.92 15.06
N VAL A 196 10.08 11.83 13.97
CA VAL A 196 9.93 12.69 12.80
C VAL A 196 9.83 11.81 11.58
N LEU A 197 8.65 11.77 10.98
CA LEU A 197 8.43 11.21 9.64
C LEU A 197 8.41 12.36 8.66
N ALA A 198 9.37 12.39 7.73
CA ALA A 198 9.42 13.41 6.69
C ALA A 198 8.53 13.03 5.50
N GLN A 199 8.64 13.80 4.42
CA GLN A 199 7.79 13.67 3.25
C GLN A 199 7.79 12.25 2.67
N MET A 200 6.57 11.74 2.47
CA MET A 200 6.26 10.53 1.73
C MET A 200 5.56 10.91 0.41
N LYS A 201 5.97 10.29 -0.69
CA LYS A 201 5.28 10.39 -1.98
C LYS A 201 4.96 8.99 -2.48
N GLY A 202 3.84 8.85 -3.17
CA GLY A 202 3.44 7.61 -3.80
C GLY A 202 2.74 7.86 -5.12
N SER A 203 2.83 6.90 -6.02
CA SER A 203 1.98 6.82 -7.20
C SER A 203 1.64 5.37 -7.49
N ALA A 204 0.47 5.13 -8.06
CA ALA A 204 0.05 3.80 -8.44
C ALA A 204 -0.92 3.88 -9.62
N ASP A 205 -0.77 2.94 -10.55
CA ASP A 205 -1.85 2.61 -11.48
C ASP A 205 -2.79 1.65 -10.78
N LEU A 206 -4.09 1.86 -10.98
CA LEU A 206 -5.19 1.06 -10.46
C LEU A 206 -5.95 0.49 -11.65
N ALA A 207 -6.18 -0.81 -11.64
CA ALA A 207 -6.97 -1.48 -12.68
C ALA A 207 -7.85 -2.56 -12.07
N GLU A 208 -9.11 -2.63 -12.51
CA GLU A 208 -9.98 -3.75 -12.19
C GLU A 208 -9.83 -4.82 -13.28
N ILE A 209 -9.27 -5.99 -12.94
CA ILE A 209 -9.09 -7.11 -13.86
C ILE A 209 -9.93 -8.29 -13.34
N SER A 210 -10.96 -8.68 -14.11
CA SER A 210 -11.87 -9.78 -13.76
C SER A 210 -12.52 -9.64 -12.37
N GLY A 211 -12.83 -8.41 -11.95
CA GLY A 211 -13.47 -8.12 -10.66
C GLY A 211 -12.50 -7.98 -9.48
N VAL A 212 -11.18 -7.97 -9.73
CA VAL A 212 -10.16 -7.77 -8.70
C VAL A 212 -9.40 -6.47 -8.98
N TRP A 213 -9.30 -5.61 -7.96
CA TRP A 213 -8.45 -4.42 -7.99
C TRP A 213 -6.98 -4.82 -7.87
N LEU A 214 -6.21 -4.45 -8.87
CA LEU A 214 -4.77 -4.64 -8.90
C LEU A 214 -4.08 -3.29 -9.04
N SER A 215 -2.83 -3.24 -8.58
CA SER A 215 -1.93 -2.13 -8.87
C SER A 215 -0.82 -2.62 -9.79
N PRO A 216 -0.96 -2.49 -11.13
CA PRO A 216 0.01 -3.00 -12.08
C PRO A 216 1.38 -2.33 -11.94
N GLN A 217 1.40 -1.06 -11.56
CA GLN A 217 2.62 -0.34 -11.27
C GLN A 217 2.40 0.53 -10.05
N SER A 218 3.35 0.52 -9.12
CA SER A 218 3.35 1.43 -7.98
C SER A 218 4.76 1.84 -7.59
N GLU A 219 4.89 3.08 -7.13
CA GLU A 219 6.13 3.67 -6.67
C GLU A 219 5.86 4.42 -5.37
N MET A 220 6.77 4.31 -4.40
CA MET A 220 6.70 5.07 -3.15
C MET A 220 8.10 5.54 -2.78
N SER A 221 8.19 6.74 -2.22
CA SER A 221 9.42 7.30 -1.67
C SER A 221 9.18 7.89 -0.29
N LEU A 222 10.07 7.61 0.65
CA LEU A 222 10.13 8.22 1.97
C LEU A 222 11.46 8.96 2.10
N SER A 223 11.39 10.27 2.35
CA SER A 223 12.58 11.13 2.40
C SER A 223 13.42 10.87 3.65
N ALA A 224 12.77 10.79 4.82
CA ALA A 224 13.43 10.47 6.07
C ALA A 224 12.45 9.97 7.13
N LEU A 225 12.94 9.13 8.04
CA LEU A 225 12.29 8.81 9.31
C LEU A 225 13.37 8.90 10.39
N THR A 226 13.10 9.61 11.48
CA THR A 226 13.96 9.65 12.67
C THR A 226 13.13 9.27 13.88
N VAL A 227 13.64 8.37 14.71
CA VAL A 227 13.05 8.02 15.99
C VAL A 227 14.15 8.11 17.04
N GLN A 228 13.92 8.93 18.05
CA GLN A 228 14.71 9.00 19.27
C GLN A 228 13.89 8.33 20.36
N LEU A 229 14.44 7.29 20.95
CA LEU A 229 13.89 6.62 22.11
C LEU A 229 14.64 7.06 23.37
N PRO A 230 14.08 6.80 24.57
CA PRO A 230 14.83 6.90 25.82
C PRO A 230 16.09 6.01 25.77
N ASP A 231 17.07 6.34 26.61
CA ASP A 231 18.38 5.65 26.70
C ASP A 231 19.26 5.80 25.43
N SER A 232 19.14 6.95 24.78
CA SER A 232 20.01 7.39 23.67
C SER A 232 19.94 6.55 22.41
N VAL A 233 18.96 5.64 22.27
CA VAL A 233 18.76 4.89 21.03
C VAL A 233 18.17 5.80 19.97
N LYS A 234 18.92 6.01 18.91
CA LYS A 234 18.51 6.80 17.75
C LYS A 234 18.47 5.93 16.51
N PHE A 235 17.31 5.93 15.88
CA PHE A 235 17.08 5.33 14.59
C PHE A 235 16.91 6.44 13.57
N SER A 236 17.58 6.36 12.42
CA SER A 236 17.27 7.23 11.29
C SER A 236 17.40 6.51 9.96
N LEU A 237 16.41 6.72 9.09
CA LEU A 237 16.29 6.21 7.74
C LEU A 237 16.26 7.40 6.78
N GLN A 238 16.96 7.30 5.65
CA GLN A 238 17.00 8.35 4.63
C GLN A 238 16.85 7.77 3.23
N ASP A 239 16.07 8.48 2.41
CA ASP A 239 15.85 8.23 0.99
C ASP A 239 15.55 6.76 0.68
N MET A 240 14.43 6.27 1.23
CA MET A 240 13.90 4.95 0.90
C MET A 240 12.96 5.08 -0.30
N THR A 241 13.11 4.20 -1.28
CA THR A 241 12.22 4.10 -2.44
C THR A 241 11.81 2.66 -2.65
N THR A 242 10.58 2.43 -3.08
CA THR A 242 10.06 1.12 -3.47
C THR A 242 9.33 1.24 -4.80
N GLU A 243 9.47 0.25 -5.65
CA GLU A 243 8.82 0.14 -6.95
C GLU A 243 8.28 -1.29 -7.10
N THR A 244 7.02 -1.42 -7.51
CA THR A 244 6.41 -2.71 -7.85
C THR A 244 5.85 -2.64 -9.25
N LEU A 245 6.04 -3.70 -10.01
CA LEU A 245 5.53 -3.83 -11.37
C LEU A 245 5.01 -5.25 -11.59
N LEU A 246 3.74 -5.36 -11.94
CA LEU A 246 3.06 -6.59 -12.35
C LEU A 246 2.87 -6.58 -13.86
N LYS A 247 3.25 -7.68 -14.51
CA LYS A 247 3.09 -7.87 -15.96
C LYS A 247 2.41 -9.19 -16.24
N GLY A 248 1.51 -9.21 -17.21
CA GLY A 248 1.02 -10.45 -17.80
C GLY A 248 2.08 -11.02 -18.74
N ASP A 249 2.65 -12.17 -18.39
CA ASP A 249 3.61 -12.88 -19.24
C ASP A 249 2.86 -13.53 -20.43
N ASP A 250 1.67 -14.09 -20.15
CA ASP A 250 0.71 -14.60 -21.14
C ASP A 250 -0.74 -14.51 -20.63
N ALA A 251 -1.68 -15.20 -21.30
CA ALA A 251 -3.10 -15.18 -20.91
C ALA A 251 -3.41 -15.82 -19.54
N GLN A 252 -2.46 -16.55 -18.95
CA GLN A 252 -2.64 -17.34 -17.74
C GLN A 252 -1.57 -17.08 -16.67
N THR A 253 -0.51 -16.31 -16.98
CA THR A 253 0.60 -16.05 -16.06
C THR A 253 0.93 -14.59 -15.85
N LEU A 254 1.41 -14.32 -14.64
CA LEU A 254 1.92 -13.04 -14.20
C LEU A 254 3.39 -13.15 -13.79
N SER A 255 4.14 -12.09 -14.06
CA SER A 255 5.39 -11.77 -13.39
C SER A 255 5.20 -10.56 -12.48
N SER A 256 5.94 -10.54 -11.38
CA SER A 256 5.98 -9.45 -10.42
C SER A 256 7.44 -9.09 -10.13
N SER A 257 7.80 -7.83 -10.31
CA SER A 257 9.10 -7.32 -9.88
C SER A 257 8.92 -6.32 -8.75
N TYR A 258 9.71 -6.48 -7.69
CA TYR A 258 9.77 -5.56 -6.57
C TYR A 258 11.20 -5.05 -6.40
N ARG A 259 11.36 -3.74 -6.34
CA ARG A 259 12.64 -3.08 -6.08
C ARG A 259 12.52 -2.17 -4.89
N MET A 260 13.52 -2.19 -4.01
CA MET A 260 13.67 -1.28 -2.90
C MET A 260 15.09 -0.72 -2.89
N LYS A 261 15.24 0.58 -2.71
CA LYS A 261 16.51 1.23 -2.44
C LYS A 261 16.43 2.04 -1.18
N MET A 262 17.51 2.11 -0.44
CA MET A 262 17.62 2.93 0.76
C MET A 262 19.04 3.51 0.83
N ALA A 263 19.14 4.83 0.87
CA ALA A 263 20.46 5.48 0.88
C ALA A 263 21.18 5.25 2.22
N LYS A 264 20.45 5.41 3.33
CA LYS A 264 21.05 5.30 4.67
C LYS A 264 20.06 4.84 5.72
N LEU A 265 20.52 3.96 6.58
CA LEU A 265 19.91 3.56 7.84
C LEU A 265 20.97 3.63 8.92
N ASN A 266 20.76 4.45 9.94
CA ASN A 266 21.59 4.50 11.13
C ASN A 266 20.82 3.97 12.33
N LEU A 267 21.47 3.11 13.08
CA LEU A 267 21.10 2.72 14.43
C LEU A 267 22.26 3.11 15.35
N GLU A 268 22.01 4.07 16.24
CA GLU A 268 22.99 4.57 17.20
C GLU A 268 22.46 4.28 18.60
N ASN A 269 23.33 3.79 19.48
CA ASN A 269 23.08 3.71 20.92
C ASN A 269 24.34 4.18 21.68
N GLU A 270 24.34 4.13 23.01
CA GLU A 270 25.46 4.66 23.83
C GLU A 270 26.80 3.97 23.59
N THR A 271 26.77 2.72 23.10
CA THR A 271 27.94 1.84 23.01
C THR A 271 28.34 1.48 21.59
N ASP A 272 27.44 1.70 20.63
CA ASP A 272 27.59 1.20 19.28
C ASP A 272 26.85 2.06 18.26
N ALA A 273 27.35 2.04 17.04
CA ALA A 273 26.74 2.69 15.90
C ALA A 273 26.84 1.77 14.67
N LEU A 274 25.68 1.48 14.08
CA LEU A 274 25.54 0.75 12.84
C LEU A 274 24.98 1.67 11.77
N ALA A 275 25.76 1.90 10.72
CA ALA A 275 25.34 2.58 9.51
C ALA A 275 25.23 1.56 8.37
N VAL A 276 24.02 1.36 7.86
CA VAL A 276 23.76 0.63 6.63
C VAL A 276 23.53 1.66 5.52
N THR A 277 24.32 1.59 4.46
CA THR A 277 24.27 2.54 3.34
C THR A 277 24.18 1.83 2.00
N ASP A 278 23.72 2.54 0.97
CA ASP A 278 23.63 2.05 -0.40
C ASP A 278 22.90 0.69 -0.49
N SER A 279 21.78 0.56 0.22
CA SER A 279 21.01 -0.67 0.23
C SER A 279 20.15 -0.80 -1.02
N ASN A 280 20.19 -1.96 -1.64
CA ASN A 280 19.36 -2.33 -2.77
C ASN A 280 18.77 -3.73 -2.54
N LEU A 281 17.50 -3.90 -2.90
CA LEU A 281 16.81 -5.17 -2.95
C LEU A 281 16.02 -5.23 -4.25
N GLU A 282 16.25 -6.25 -5.06
CA GLU A 282 15.53 -6.48 -6.31
C GLU A 282 15.10 -7.95 -6.38
N LEU A 283 13.78 -8.13 -6.41
CA LEU A 283 13.09 -9.41 -6.43
C LEU A 283 12.29 -9.55 -7.71
N HIS A 284 12.29 -10.73 -8.31
CA HIS A 284 11.45 -11.08 -9.44
C HIS A 284 10.75 -12.40 -9.18
N LEU A 285 9.43 -12.40 -9.26
CA LEU A 285 8.57 -13.58 -9.28
C LEU A 285 8.08 -13.77 -10.72
N ASN A 286 8.22 -14.97 -11.26
CA ASN A 286 7.86 -15.29 -12.64
C ASN A 286 6.95 -16.52 -12.69
N GLY A 287 6.04 -16.54 -13.67
CA GLY A 287 5.17 -17.69 -13.92
C GLY A 287 4.07 -17.90 -12.87
N LEU A 288 3.70 -16.86 -12.12
CA LEU A 288 2.59 -16.94 -11.17
C LEU A 288 1.29 -17.21 -11.91
N ASP A 289 0.49 -18.17 -11.45
CA ASP A 289 -0.84 -18.42 -12.01
C ASP A 289 -1.76 -17.21 -11.77
N LEU A 290 -2.34 -16.67 -12.84
CA LEU A 290 -3.18 -15.47 -12.80
C LEU A 290 -4.43 -15.67 -11.94
N GLU A 291 -5.12 -16.80 -12.11
CA GLU A 291 -6.34 -17.09 -11.34
C GLU A 291 -6.02 -17.34 -9.86
N GLY A 292 -4.93 -18.06 -9.58
CA GLY A 292 -4.42 -18.27 -8.23
C GLY A 292 -4.04 -16.94 -7.56
N TYR A 293 -3.31 -16.06 -8.25
CA TYR A 293 -2.96 -14.73 -7.75
C TYR A 293 -4.19 -13.86 -7.47
N GLN A 294 -5.16 -13.84 -8.39
CA GLN A 294 -6.44 -13.14 -8.19
C GLN A 294 -7.22 -13.72 -7.01
N GLY A 295 -7.22 -15.04 -6.85
CA GLY A 295 -7.81 -15.73 -5.70
C GLY A 295 -7.19 -15.30 -4.37
N LEU A 296 -5.86 -15.17 -4.32
CA LEU A 296 -5.16 -14.66 -3.14
C LEU A 296 -5.55 -13.22 -2.82
N GLN A 297 -5.59 -12.35 -3.83
CA GLN A 297 -5.95 -10.95 -3.65
C GLN A 297 -7.39 -10.80 -3.15
N ALA A 298 -8.33 -11.57 -3.70
CA ALA A 298 -9.73 -11.58 -3.27
C ALA A 298 -9.92 -12.16 -1.85
N ALA A 299 -9.00 -13.01 -1.40
CA ALA A 299 -9.01 -13.57 -0.06
C ALA A 299 -8.10 -12.82 0.94
N SER A 300 -7.45 -11.73 0.51
CA SER A 300 -6.60 -10.91 1.36
C SER A 300 -7.37 -10.40 2.60
N GLY A 301 -6.72 -10.43 3.76
CA GLY A 301 -7.36 -10.11 5.05
C GLY A 301 -8.02 -11.29 5.76
N LYS A 302 -8.05 -12.48 5.15
CA LYS A 302 -8.42 -13.74 5.80
C LYS A 302 -7.18 -14.51 6.25
N GLY A 303 -7.29 -15.32 7.30
CA GLY A 303 -6.17 -16.14 7.78
C GLY A 303 -5.77 -17.22 6.78
N VAL A 304 -4.49 -17.60 6.75
CA VAL A 304 -3.93 -18.58 5.77
C VAL A 304 -4.62 -19.95 5.82
N GLU A 305 -5.30 -20.27 6.91
CA GLU A 305 -6.10 -21.49 7.10
C GLU A 305 -7.43 -21.47 6.34
N ASP A 306 -7.83 -20.33 5.76
CA ASP A 306 -9.04 -20.22 4.96
C ASP A 306 -8.93 -21.08 3.69
N THR A 307 -9.97 -21.88 3.44
CA THR A 307 -10.03 -22.78 2.28
C THR A 307 -9.85 -22.06 0.94
N ALA A 308 -10.27 -20.79 0.82
CA ALA A 308 -10.08 -20.00 -0.38
C ALA A 308 -8.60 -19.61 -0.59
N ILE A 309 -7.87 -19.32 0.49
CA ILE A 309 -6.43 -19.06 0.44
C ILE A 309 -5.69 -20.34 0.05
N GLN A 310 -6.04 -21.48 0.66
CA GLN A 310 -5.43 -22.76 0.31
C GLN A 310 -5.65 -23.13 -1.16
N GLN A 311 -6.87 -22.98 -1.68
CA GLN A 311 -7.18 -23.24 -3.09
C GLN A 311 -6.43 -22.29 -4.03
N ALA A 312 -6.31 -21.01 -3.67
CA ALA A 312 -5.58 -20.03 -4.47
C ALA A 312 -4.07 -20.32 -4.49
N LEU A 313 -3.48 -20.69 -3.34
CA LEU A 313 -2.10 -21.15 -3.24
C LEU A 313 -1.88 -22.42 -4.07
N ASP A 314 -2.73 -23.43 -3.93
CA ASP A 314 -2.63 -24.67 -4.72
C ASP A 314 -2.66 -24.41 -6.23
N LYS A 315 -3.46 -23.45 -6.70
CA LYS A 315 -3.45 -23.04 -8.12
C LYS A 315 -2.09 -22.47 -8.56
N ILE A 316 -1.49 -21.60 -7.75
CA ILE A 316 -0.16 -21.05 -8.03
C ILE A 316 0.89 -22.18 -8.04
N LEU A 317 0.83 -23.07 -7.06
CA LEU A 317 1.78 -24.17 -6.91
C LEU A 317 1.67 -25.21 -8.03
N ALA A 318 0.46 -25.46 -8.54
CA ALA A 318 0.21 -26.43 -9.60
C ALA A 318 0.88 -26.06 -10.93
N ARG A 319 1.20 -24.78 -11.15
CA ARG A 319 1.93 -24.32 -12.34
C ARG A 319 3.45 -24.29 -12.12
N GLY A 320 3.88 -24.20 -10.86
CA GLY A 320 5.25 -23.88 -10.47
C GLY A 320 5.51 -22.38 -10.56
N ALA A 321 6.61 -21.94 -9.96
CA ALA A 321 6.99 -20.53 -9.92
C ALA A 321 8.51 -20.36 -9.90
N GLY A 322 8.99 -19.24 -10.44
CA GLY A 322 10.37 -18.80 -10.29
C GLY A 322 10.45 -17.60 -9.36
N PHE A 323 11.40 -17.62 -8.42
CA PHE A 323 11.79 -16.48 -7.60
C PHE A 323 13.26 -16.17 -7.87
N ALA A 324 13.58 -14.91 -8.13
CA ALA A 324 14.96 -14.46 -8.31
C ALA A 324 15.24 -13.26 -7.40
N LEU A 325 16.23 -13.43 -6.54
CA LEU A 325 16.90 -12.36 -5.82
C LEU A 325 18.01 -11.83 -6.74
N THR A 326 17.71 -10.80 -7.52
CA THR A 326 18.66 -10.29 -8.53
C THR A 326 19.75 -9.45 -7.90
N ASP A 327 19.41 -8.70 -6.85
CA ASP A 327 20.36 -7.93 -6.06
C ASP A 327 19.82 -7.77 -4.64
N LEU A 328 20.56 -8.21 -3.65
CA LEU A 328 20.40 -7.78 -2.26
C LEU A 328 21.76 -7.33 -1.78
N SER A 329 22.00 -6.04 -1.80
CA SER A 329 23.29 -5.46 -1.43
C SER A 329 23.14 -4.30 -0.47
N ALA A 330 24.16 -4.10 0.35
CA ALA A 330 24.28 -2.99 1.27
C ALA A 330 25.74 -2.81 1.70
N LYS A 331 26.05 -1.67 2.30
CA LYS A 331 27.31 -1.42 3.00
C LYS A 331 27.07 -1.23 4.49
N PHE A 332 27.61 -2.13 5.30
CA PHE A 332 27.57 -2.06 6.75
C PHE A 332 28.84 -1.40 7.26
N ASN A 333 28.72 -0.22 7.88
CA ASN A 333 29.85 0.61 8.31
C ASN A 333 30.92 0.79 7.21
N GLY A 334 30.46 0.90 5.95
CA GLY A 334 31.29 1.04 4.74
C GLY A 334 31.70 -0.28 4.05
N GLU A 335 31.54 -1.43 4.71
CA GLU A 335 31.94 -2.74 4.16
C GLU A 335 30.77 -3.42 3.44
N THR A 336 31.04 -3.93 2.23
CA THR A 336 29.99 -4.44 1.34
C THR A 336 29.51 -5.84 1.72
N VAL A 337 28.20 -6.02 1.65
CA VAL A 337 27.50 -7.31 1.67
C VAL A 337 26.63 -7.37 0.43
N ALA A 338 26.68 -8.48 -0.30
CA ALA A 338 25.86 -8.71 -1.48
C ALA A 338 25.38 -10.15 -1.52
N MET A 339 24.13 -10.35 -1.91
CA MET A 339 23.50 -11.63 -2.14
C MET A 339 22.73 -11.60 -3.44
N LYS A 340 22.76 -12.71 -4.16
CA LYS A 340 21.93 -12.93 -5.35
C LYS A 340 21.65 -14.41 -5.49
N GLY A 341 20.53 -14.76 -6.10
CA GLY A 341 20.16 -16.16 -6.26
C GLY A 341 18.84 -16.33 -6.97
N ASP A 342 18.54 -17.56 -7.28
CA ASP A 342 17.27 -17.96 -7.85
C ASP A 342 16.79 -19.26 -7.23
N VAL A 343 15.48 -19.35 -7.02
CA VAL A 343 14.78 -20.54 -6.57
C VAL A 343 13.68 -20.82 -7.57
N LYS A 344 13.62 -22.05 -8.03
CA LYS A 344 12.58 -22.57 -8.91
C LYS A 344 11.80 -23.62 -8.14
N LEU A 345 10.50 -23.44 -8.18
CA LEU A 345 9.53 -24.38 -7.68
C LEU A 345 8.89 -25.09 -8.88
N ALA A 346 9.08 -26.40 -8.97
CA ALA A 346 8.34 -27.23 -9.89
C ALA A 346 6.87 -27.37 -9.46
N SER A 347 6.00 -27.71 -10.41
CA SER A 347 4.58 -27.98 -10.16
C SER A 347 4.37 -28.90 -8.95
N THR A 348 3.61 -28.43 -7.96
CA THR A 348 3.33 -29.15 -6.72
C THR A 348 1.99 -28.71 -6.10
N SER A 349 1.70 -29.12 -4.87
CA SER A 349 0.57 -28.63 -4.06
C SER A 349 1.03 -28.31 -2.64
N LEU A 350 0.21 -27.60 -1.87
CA LEU A 350 0.46 -27.30 -0.47
C LEU A 350 0.67 -28.59 0.34
N ASP A 351 -0.22 -29.57 0.17
CA ASP A 351 -0.13 -30.85 0.87
C ASP A 351 1.20 -31.55 0.57
N LYS A 352 1.62 -31.56 -0.69
CA LYS A 352 2.92 -32.14 -1.06
C LYS A 352 4.09 -31.36 -0.47
N LEU A 353 4.06 -30.03 -0.54
CA LEU A 353 5.14 -29.18 -0.02
C LEU A 353 5.37 -29.35 1.48
N PHE A 354 4.30 -29.44 2.26
CA PHE A 354 4.40 -29.47 3.72
C PHE A 354 4.38 -30.88 4.33
N ASN A 355 3.72 -31.84 3.68
CA ASN A 355 3.49 -33.17 4.24
C ASN A 355 4.23 -34.30 3.51
N SER A 356 5.09 -34.00 2.52
CA SER A 356 5.82 -35.03 1.78
C SER A 356 7.27 -34.67 1.47
N GLU A 357 8.12 -35.70 1.40
CA GLU A 357 9.50 -35.55 0.91
C GLU A 357 9.54 -35.12 -0.57
N GLU A 358 8.50 -35.47 -1.35
CA GLU A 358 8.34 -35.04 -2.76
C GLU A 358 8.20 -33.52 -2.88
N GLY A 359 7.65 -32.86 -1.86
CA GLY A 359 7.50 -31.41 -1.81
C GLY A 359 8.82 -30.67 -1.77
N MET A 360 9.72 -31.10 -0.90
CA MET A 360 11.08 -30.57 -0.82
C MET A 360 11.86 -30.83 -2.11
N GLN A 361 11.58 -31.94 -2.81
CA GLN A 361 12.17 -32.24 -4.12
C GLN A 361 11.69 -31.32 -5.25
N ALA A 362 10.56 -30.63 -5.08
CA ALA A 362 10.07 -29.66 -6.05
C ALA A 362 10.88 -28.34 -6.02
N LEU A 363 11.65 -28.10 -4.96
CA LEU A 363 12.49 -26.91 -4.82
C LEU A 363 13.90 -27.18 -5.36
N SER A 364 14.35 -26.26 -6.20
CA SER A 364 15.73 -26.20 -6.68
C SER A 364 16.18 -24.74 -6.74
N GLY A 365 17.47 -24.47 -6.55
CA GLY A 365 17.94 -23.10 -6.57
C GLY A 365 19.38 -22.95 -6.15
N GLN A 366 19.85 -21.72 -6.22
CA GLN A 366 21.18 -21.32 -5.82
C GLN A 366 21.12 -19.93 -5.19
N LEU A 367 21.95 -19.70 -4.17
CA LEU A 367 22.15 -18.41 -3.54
C LEU A 367 23.65 -18.17 -3.39
N HIS A 368 24.13 -17.09 -3.96
CA HIS A 368 25.51 -16.62 -3.83
C HIS A 368 25.53 -15.44 -2.86
N ALA A 369 26.29 -15.57 -1.79
CA ALA A 369 26.60 -14.48 -0.86
C ALA A 369 28.07 -14.08 -0.98
N SER A 370 28.33 -12.78 -0.95
CA SER A 370 29.65 -12.15 -0.99
C SER A 370 29.71 -11.10 0.11
N LEU A 371 30.58 -11.32 1.09
CA LEU A 371 30.81 -10.44 2.23
C LEU A 371 32.23 -9.87 2.15
N SER A 372 32.46 -8.66 2.63
CA SER A 372 33.82 -8.17 2.87
C SER A 372 34.54 -8.98 3.94
N ASP A 373 35.82 -9.27 3.76
CA ASP A 373 36.67 -9.92 4.77
C ASP A 373 36.91 -9.06 6.02
N LYS A 374 36.60 -7.76 5.93
CA LYS A 374 36.67 -6.80 7.04
C LYS A 374 35.34 -6.61 7.78
N LEU A 375 34.26 -7.26 7.34
CA LEU A 375 32.93 -7.04 7.90
C LEU A 375 32.90 -7.27 9.42
N GLY A 376 33.51 -8.33 9.93
CA GLY A 376 33.59 -8.61 11.37
C GLY A 376 34.40 -7.57 12.17
N LYS A 377 35.26 -6.77 11.52
CA LYS A 377 35.99 -5.68 12.18
C LYS A 377 35.15 -4.43 12.34
N VAL A 378 34.31 -4.13 11.34
CA VAL A 378 33.47 -2.92 11.33
C VAL A 378 32.10 -3.15 11.94
N VAL A 379 31.65 -4.41 12.04
CA VAL A 379 30.46 -4.85 12.78
C VAL A 379 30.86 -5.97 13.74
N PRO A 380 31.40 -5.64 14.93
CA PRO A 380 31.94 -6.63 15.87
C PRO A 380 30.92 -7.70 16.31
N GLN A 381 29.61 -7.40 16.29
CA GLN A 381 28.58 -8.37 16.64
C GLN A 381 28.51 -9.55 15.66
N LEU A 382 28.95 -9.35 14.40
CA LEU A 382 28.97 -10.41 13.39
C LEU A 382 30.27 -11.23 13.42
N ALA A 383 31.32 -10.77 14.11
CA ALA A 383 32.63 -11.42 14.07
C ALA A 383 32.59 -12.90 14.51
N PRO A 384 31.96 -13.28 15.65
CA PRO A 384 31.95 -14.68 16.09
C PRO A 384 31.26 -15.61 15.08
N MET A 385 30.17 -15.13 14.47
CA MET A 385 29.43 -15.87 13.45
C MET A 385 30.27 -16.07 12.18
N LEU A 386 30.94 -15.02 11.71
CA LEU A 386 31.79 -15.07 10.50
C LEU A 386 32.99 -16.00 10.71
N GLU A 387 33.62 -15.96 11.89
CA GLU A 387 34.72 -16.86 12.26
C GLU A 387 34.26 -18.33 12.28
N GLN A 388 33.11 -18.61 12.90
CA GLN A 388 32.55 -19.95 12.96
C GLN A 388 32.21 -20.50 11.56
N LEU A 389 31.52 -19.71 10.72
CA LEU A 389 31.16 -20.12 9.36
C LEU A 389 32.39 -20.33 8.47
N THR A 390 33.44 -19.53 8.67
CA THR A 390 34.72 -19.71 7.98
C THR A 390 35.41 -20.99 8.45
N ALA A 391 35.44 -21.27 9.76
CA ALA A 391 36.03 -22.47 10.32
C ALA A 391 35.33 -23.77 9.86
N MET A 392 34.02 -23.72 9.63
CA MET A 392 33.24 -24.84 9.06
C MET A 392 33.41 -24.99 7.53
N GLY A 393 34.09 -24.06 6.85
CA GLY A 393 34.25 -24.06 5.39
C GLY A 393 33.04 -23.52 4.61
N TYR A 394 32.02 -23.02 5.30
CA TYR A 394 30.83 -22.42 4.70
C TYR A 394 31.06 -21.01 4.16
N LEU A 395 32.14 -20.35 4.59
CA LEU A 395 32.67 -19.15 3.96
C LEU A 395 34.07 -19.42 3.41
N LYS A 396 34.25 -19.25 2.10
CA LYS A 396 35.54 -19.36 1.43
C LYS A 396 36.13 -17.96 1.21
N ALA A 397 37.33 -17.73 1.73
CA ALA A 397 38.06 -16.50 1.46
C ALA A 397 38.57 -16.50 0.01
N ASP A 398 38.25 -15.44 -0.74
CA ASP A 398 38.78 -15.16 -2.06
C ASP A 398 39.14 -13.67 -2.14
N GLN A 399 40.44 -13.38 -2.27
CA GLN A 399 40.99 -12.03 -2.21
C GLN A 399 40.56 -11.29 -0.93
N GLN A 400 39.77 -10.22 -1.06
CA GLN A 400 39.25 -9.39 0.04
C GLN A 400 37.77 -9.69 0.33
N LYS A 401 37.30 -10.89 -0.02
CA LYS A 401 35.90 -11.31 0.13
C LYS A 401 35.79 -12.66 0.80
N LEU A 402 34.68 -12.85 1.51
CA LEU A 402 34.20 -14.14 2.01
C LEU A 402 32.96 -14.51 1.20
N ASN A 403 33.04 -15.63 0.46
CA ASN A 403 31.98 -16.08 -0.40
C ASN A 403 31.31 -17.35 0.14
N ALA A 404 30.00 -17.43 -0.03
CA ALA A 404 29.22 -18.66 0.16
C ALA A 404 28.36 -18.91 -1.07
N GLU A 405 28.32 -20.16 -1.50
CA GLU A 405 27.39 -20.65 -2.51
C GLU A 405 26.49 -21.71 -1.86
N LEU A 406 25.23 -21.36 -1.63
CA LEU A 406 24.19 -22.29 -1.24
C LEU A 406 23.59 -22.90 -2.51
N LYS A 407 23.52 -24.23 -2.61
CA LYS A 407 22.80 -24.93 -3.67
C LYS A 407 21.71 -25.78 -3.05
N LEU A 408 20.52 -25.71 -3.63
CA LEU A 408 19.39 -26.57 -3.34
C LEU A 408 19.10 -27.38 -4.61
N ASP A 409 19.27 -28.69 -4.57
CA ASP A 409 18.88 -29.58 -5.66
C ASP A 409 17.99 -30.68 -5.12
N LYS A 410 16.70 -30.63 -5.51
CA LYS A 410 15.67 -31.59 -5.10
C LYS A 410 15.66 -31.83 -3.58
N GLY A 411 15.64 -30.75 -2.81
CA GLY A 411 15.58 -30.81 -1.34
C GLY A 411 16.91 -31.09 -0.64
N VAL A 412 17.98 -31.40 -1.37
CA VAL A 412 19.34 -31.52 -0.80
C VAL A 412 20.01 -30.15 -0.83
N MET A 413 20.40 -29.68 0.35
CA MET A 413 21.03 -28.37 0.53
C MET A 413 22.53 -28.54 0.80
N THR A 414 23.36 -27.78 0.09
CA THR A 414 24.81 -27.72 0.32
C THR A 414 25.29 -26.28 0.40
N VAL A 415 26.31 -26.00 1.20
CA VAL A 415 27.07 -24.74 1.18
C VAL A 415 28.48 -25.03 0.71
N ASN A 416 28.94 -24.37 -0.35
CA ASN A 416 30.30 -24.54 -0.87
C ASN A 416 30.66 -26.01 -1.14
N ASP A 417 29.66 -26.80 -1.57
CA ASP A 417 29.69 -28.25 -1.80
C ASP A 417 29.83 -29.12 -0.52
N LEU A 418 29.64 -28.53 0.66
CA LEU A 418 29.53 -29.22 1.94
C LEU A 418 28.05 -29.44 2.30
N PRO A 419 27.68 -30.62 2.85
CA PRO A 419 26.31 -30.85 3.32
C PRO A 419 25.99 -29.94 4.50
N LEU A 420 24.74 -29.46 4.55
CA LEU A 420 24.23 -28.59 5.61
C LEU A 420 23.61 -29.36 6.76
#